data_AF-A0A1F3BHA8-F1
#
_entry.id   AF-A0A1F3BHA8-F1
#
_cell.length_a   1.000
_cell.length_b   1.000
_cell.length_c   1.000
_cell.angle_alpha   90.00
_cell.angle_beta   90.00
_cell.angle_gamma   90.00
#
_symmetry.space_group_name_H-M   'P 1'
#
loop_
_entity.id
_entity.type
_entity.pdbx_description
1 polymer ?
#
loop_
_entity_poly.entity_id
_entity_poly.type
_entity_poly.pdbx_seq_one_letter_code
_entity_poly.pdbx_strand_id
1 'polypeptide(L)'
;MLLFGIPRADLEKTTYALPMPGMLSFVATGRFDGEVRGLKSFPRDEWPPIALTFYPFHLMVVIGMFLIAFPALGLLLLILRRLPDNRAFLWIAVLAIPLPFLANELGWMAAECGRQPWVVYGILRTADAVSPTARAGQILFTIIMFSLIYIVLFAAWVFVLRQLFRRGLGDLPETGKETVY
;
A
#
# COMPACT_ATOMS: atom_id res chain seq x y z
N MET A 1 -16.32 3.39 -10.93
CA MET A 1 -15.38 2.71 -10.00
C MET A 1 -16.19 1.70 -9.20
N LEU A 2 -15.64 0.56 -8.81
CA LEU A 2 -16.29 -0.31 -7.84
C LEU A 2 -15.74 0.05 -6.45
N LEU A 3 -16.58 0.12 -5.42
CA LEU A 3 -16.12 0.30 -4.03
C LEU A 3 -15.77 -1.06 -3.41
N PHE A 4 -16.50 -2.08 -3.80
CA PHE A 4 -16.30 -3.45 -3.37
C PHE A 4 -16.87 -4.41 -4.43
N GLY A 5 -16.34 -5.62 -4.50
CA GLY A 5 -16.80 -6.66 -5.41
C GLY A 5 -15.85 -7.86 -5.41
N ILE A 6 -16.36 -9.03 -5.79
CA ILE A 6 -15.55 -10.24 -5.97
C ILE A 6 -15.38 -10.43 -7.47
N PRO A 7 -14.20 -10.12 -8.04
CA PRO A 7 -13.96 -10.30 -9.45
C PRO A 7 -13.86 -11.79 -9.77
N ARG A 8 -14.71 -12.26 -10.69
CA ARG A 8 -14.68 -13.62 -11.21
C ARG A 8 -14.17 -13.59 -12.65
N ALA A 9 -12.91 -14.03 -12.82
CA ALA A 9 -12.23 -14.04 -14.12
C ALA A 9 -12.86 -15.04 -15.10
N ASP A 10 -13.43 -16.12 -14.58
CA ASP A 10 -14.19 -17.16 -15.29
C ASP A 10 -15.50 -16.63 -15.87
N LEU A 11 -16.21 -15.78 -15.12
CA LEU A 11 -17.54 -15.26 -15.49
C LEU A 11 -17.52 -13.87 -16.12
N GLU A 12 -16.33 -13.27 -16.28
CA GLU A 12 -16.12 -11.89 -16.74
C GLU A 12 -17.05 -10.86 -16.08
N LYS A 13 -17.40 -11.11 -14.82
CA LYS A 13 -18.36 -10.33 -14.05
C LYS A 13 -17.81 -10.20 -12.64
N THR A 14 -17.94 -9.01 -12.08
CA THR A 14 -17.71 -8.81 -10.65
C THR A 14 -19.04 -9.04 -9.95
N THR A 15 -19.12 -10.13 -9.18
CA THR A 15 -20.29 -10.41 -8.33
C THR A 15 -20.21 -9.53 -7.08
N TYR A 16 -21.35 -9.11 -6.52
CA TYR A 16 -21.44 -8.18 -5.38
C TYR A 16 -20.73 -6.83 -5.62
N ALA A 17 -20.80 -6.33 -6.85
CA ALA A 17 -20.27 -5.04 -7.23
C ALA A 17 -21.10 -3.91 -6.59
N LEU A 18 -20.47 -3.05 -5.78
CA LEU A 18 -21.05 -1.77 -5.37
C LEU A 18 -20.48 -0.66 -6.26
N PRO A 19 -21.18 -0.25 -7.33
CA PRO A 19 -20.66 0.75 -8.25
C PRO A 19 -20.79 2.16 -7.68
N MET A 20 -19.73 2.96 -7.86
CA MET A 20 -19.77 4.42 -7.77
C MET A 20 -19.69 4.99 -9.20
N PRO A 21 -20.81 5.50 -9.74
CA PRO A 21 -20.87 6.08 -11.08
C PRO A 21 -19.97 7.31 -11.20
N GLY A 22 -19.34 7.52 -12.36
CA GLY A 22 -18.58 8.73 -12.68
C GLY A 22 -17.25 8.94 -11.92
N MET A 23 -17.05 8.31 -10.76
CA MET A 23 -15.81 8.43 -9.97
C MET A 23 -14.56 7.96 -10.73
N LEU A 24 -14.66 6.84 -11.47
CA LEU A 24 -13.53 6.34 -12.26
C LEU A 24 -13.22 7.28 -13.43
N SER A 25 -14.25 7.76 -14.13
CA SER A 25 -14.12 8.71 -15.22
C SER A 25 -13.49 10.02 -14.75
N PHE A 26 -13.96 10.57 -13.63
CA PHE A 26 -13.40 11.79 -13.05
C PHE A 26 -11.92 11.64 -12.67
N VAL A 27 -11.56 10.54 -11.99
CA VAL A 27 -10.15 10.30 -11.60
C VAL A 27 -9.26 10.05 -12.83
N ALA A 28 -9.76 9.36 -13.85
CA ALA A 28 -8.98 8.98 -15.03
C ALA A 28 -8.84 10.10 -16.08
N THR A 29 -9.89 10.90 -16.29
CA THR A 29 -9.95 11.89 -17.38
C THR A 29 -10.20 13.32 -16.91
N GLY A 30 -10.43 13.53 -15.60
CA GLY A 30 -10.84 14.82 -15.04
C GLY A 30 -12.30 15.18 -15.31
N ARG A 31 -13.07 14.33 -15.99
CA ARG A 31 -14.49 14.58 -16.31
C ARG A 31 -15.37 13.39 -15.94
N PHE A 32 -16.56 13.65 -15.42
CA PHE A 32 -17.51 12.60 -15.01
C PHE A 32 -18.09 11.78 -16.19
N ASP A 33 -18.01 12.31 -17.41
CA ASP A 33 -18.46 11.71 -18.67
C ASP A 33 -17.30 11.11 -19.51
N GLY A 34 -16.07 11.14 -18.99
CA GLY A 34 -14.91 10.58 -19.70
C GLY A 34 -15.06 9.08 -19.98
N GLU A 35 -14.81 8.70 -21.24
CA GLU A 35 -14.81 7.31 -21.65
C GLU A 35 -13.57 6.59 -21.10
N VAL A 36 -13.79 5.59 -20.26
CA VAL A 36 -12.73 4.71 -19.75
C VAL A 36 -12.91 3.36 -20.40
N ARG A 37 -11.90 2.93 -21.18
CA ARG A 37 -11.88 1.61 -21.79
C ARG A 37 -11.94 0.53 -20.73
N GLY A 38 -13.01 -0.27 -20.77
CA GLY A 38 -13.16 -1.41 -19.86
C GLY A 38 -12.23 -2.56 -20.22
N LEU A 39 -11.98 -3.45 -19.26
CA LEU A 39 -11.12 -4.62 -19.44
C LEU A 39 -11.51 -5.49 -20.66
N LYS A 40 -12.80 -5.56 -20.98
CA LYS A 40 -13.33 -6.31 -22.13
C LYS A 40 -12.94 -5.76 -23.51
N SER A 41 -12.40 -4.54 -23.56
CA SER A 41 -11.87 -3.96 -24.79
C SER A 41 -10.47 -4.47 -25.15
N PHE A 42 -9.83 -5.24 -24.25
CA PHE A 42 -8.49 -5.80 -24.44
C PHE A 42 -8.53 -7.33 -24.63
N PRO A 43 -7.62 -7.91 -25.43
CA PRO A 43 -7.45 -9.34 -25.55
C PRO A 43 -7.22 -10.02 -24.18
N ARG A 44 -7.78 -11.23 -23.99
CA ARG A 44 -7.67 -11.95 -22.71
C ARG A 44 -6.24 -12.32 -22.33
N ASP A 45 -5.34 -12.50 -23.28
CA ASP A 45 -3.92 -12.81 -23.03
C ASP A 45 -3.13 -11.59 -22.51
N GLU A 46 -3.72 -10.40 -22.58
CA GLU A 46 -3.15 -9.16 -22.03
C GLU A 46 -3.73 -8.82 -20.64
N TRP A 47 -4.63 -9.64 -20.12
CA TRP A 47 -5.27 -9.34 -18.84
C TRP A 47 -4.30 -9.60 -17.68
N PRO A 48 -4.14 -8.62 -16.76
CA PRO A 48 -3.41 -8.86 -15.54
C PRO A 48 -4.16 -9.84 -14.62
N PRO A 49 -3.50 -10.43 -13.62
CA PRO A 49 -4.15 -11.24 -12.60
C PRO A 49 -5.16 -10.38 -11.80
N ILE A 50 -6.43 -10.46 -12.19
CA ILE A 50 -7.50 -9.54 -11.75
C ILE A 50 -7.61 -9.46 -10.22
N ALA A 51 -7.50 -10.59 -9.52
CA ALA A 51 -7.59 -10.61 -8.05
C ALA A 51 -6.44 -9.81 -7.39
N LEU A 52 -5.22 -9.96 -7.91
CA LEU A 52 -4.01 -9.29 -7.39
C LEU A 52 -3.94 -7.81 -7.78
N THR A 53 -4.71 -7.36 -8.77
CA THR A 53 -4.87 -5.94 -9.06
C THR A 53 -6.05 -5.34 -8.28
N PHE A 54 -7.17 -6.05 -8.20
CA PHE A 54 -8.40 -5.55 -7.61
C PHE A 54 -8.31 -5.41 -6.09
N TYR A 55 -7.98 -6.49 -5.36
CA TYR A 55 -8.02 -6.43 -3.90
C TYR A 55 -7.00 -5.45 -3.30
N PRO A 56 -5.73 -5.43 -3.75
CA PRO A 56 -4.75 -4.48 -3.22
C PRO A 56 -5.13 -3.03 -3.49
N PHE A 57 -5.66 -2.73 -4.69
CA PHE A 57 -6.13 -1.39 -5.01
C PHE A 57 -7.25 -0.92 -4.07
N HIS A 58 -8.27 -1.74 -3.84
CA HIS A 58 -9.39 -1.34 -2.98
C HIS A 58 -8.96 -1.22 -1.52
N LEU A 59 -8.14 -2.16 -1.03
CA LEU A 59 -7.65 -2.12 0.34
C LEU A 59 -6.73 -0.90 0.57
N MET A 60 -5.87 -0.57 -0.39
CA MET A 60 -5.07 0.66 -0.38
C MET A 60 -5.97 1.90 -0.29
N VAL A 61 -7.00 2.01 -1.13
CA VAL A 61 -7.92 3.15 -1.12
C VAL A 61 -8.65 3.27 0.21
N VAL A 62 -9.15 2.15 0.77
CA VAL A 62 -9.83 2.15 2.08
C VAL A 62 -8.90 2.62 3.18
N ILE A 63 -7.67 2.10 3.21
CA ILE A 63 -6.65 2.53 4.20
C ILE A 63 -6.30 4.00 4.00
N GLY A 64 -6.11 4.47 2.76
CA GLY A 64 -5.82 5.86 2.45
C GLY A 64 -6.92 6.81 2.91
N MET A 65 -8.19 6.47 2.64
CA MET A 65 -9.34 7.26 3.11
C MET A 65 -9.42 7.29 4.64
N PHE A 66 -9.15 6.17 5.30
CA PHE A 66 -9.05 6.12 6.76
C PHE A 66 -7.92 7.03 7.27
N LEU A 67 -6.73 6.99 6.66
CA LEU A 67 -5.57 7.80 7.02
C LEU A 67 -5.75 9.31 6.75
N ILE A 68 -6.73 9.70 5.93
CA ILE A 68 -7.13 11.11 5.77
C ILE A 68 -8.16 11.51 6.83
N ALA A 69 -9.20 10.69 6.99
CA ALA A 69 -10.31 10.99 7.90
C ALA A 69 -9.89 10.96 9.38
N PHE A 70 -9.02 10.02 9.75
CA PHE A 70 -8.64 9.79 11.14
C PHE A 70 -7.82 10.95 11.74
N PRO A 71 -6.77 11.48 11.09
CA PRO A 71 -6.10 12.68 11.56
C PRO A 71 -6.98 13.94 11.51
N ALA A 72 -7.90 14.06 10.54
CA ALA A 72 -8.84 15.17 10.51
C ALA A 72 -9.77 15.17 11.73
N LEU A 73 -10.25 13.98 12.15
CA LEU A 73 -10.97 13.83 13.41
C LEU A 73 -10.08 14.13 14.63
N GLY A 74 -8.82 13.71 14.59
CA GLY A 74 -7.84 14.05 15.62
C GLY A 74 -7.63 15.56 15.78
N LEU A 75 -7.53 16.28 14.66
CA LEU A 75 -7.44 17.74 14.63
C LEU A 75 -8.70 18.39 15.21
N LEU A 76 -9.89 17.89 14.87
CA LEU A 76 -11.13 18.37 15.46
C LEU A 76 -11.16 18.14 16.98
N LEU A 77 -10.78 16.95 17.45
CA LEU A 77 -10.69 16.64 18.89
C LEU A 77 -9.65 17.50 19.61
N LEU A 78 -8.56 17.86 18.93
CA LEU A 78 -7.53 18.76 19.44
C LEU A 78 -8.08 20.18 19.62
N ILE A 79 -8.79 20.71 18.61
CA ILE A 79 -9.44 22.02 18.66
C ILE A 79 -10.48 22.07 19.78
N LEU A 80 -11.25 20.98 19.96
CA LEU A 80 -12.23 20.83 21.04
C LEU A 80 -11.60 20.55 22.42
N ARG A 81 -10.27 20.49 22.52
CA ARG A 81 -9.50 20.19 23.76
C ARG A 81 -9.86 18.84 24.41
N ARG A 82 -10.36 17.87 23.64
CA ARG A 82 -10.77 16.53 24.11
C ARG A 82 -9.82 15.41 23.71
N LEU A 83 -8.76 15.73 22.97
CA LEU A 83 -7.81 14.74 22.46
C LEU A 83 -7.09 13.95 23.57
N PRO A 84 -6.55 14.58 24.64
CA PRO A 84 -5.80 13.84 25.67
C PRO A 84 -6.66 12.86 26.46
N ASP A 85 -7.95 13.17 26.62
CA ASP A 85 -8.87 12.37 27.43
C ASP A 85 -9.46 11.17 26.65
N ASN A 86 -9.40 11.21 25.31
CA ASN A 86 -9.96 10.16 24.47
C ASN A 86 -8.98 9.00 24.26
N ARG A 87 -8.89 8.12 25.26
CA ARG A 87 -8.02 6.92 25.23
C ARG A 87 -8.27 6.01 24.03
N ALA A 88 -9.53 5.88 23.58
CA ALA A 88 -9.87 5.05 22.43
C ALA A 88 -9.23 5.60 21.16
N PHE A 89 -9.29 6.92 20.95
CA PHE A 89 -8.63 7.58 19.82
C PHE A 89 -7.11 7.36 19.85
N LEU A 90 -6.47 7.55 21.00
CA LEU A 90 -5.03 7.36 21.16
C LEU A 90 -4.58 5.92 20.87
N TRP A 91 -5.35 4.92 21.31
CA TRP A 91 -5.07 3.52 20.99
C TRP A 91 -5.21 3.21 19.50
N ILE A 92 -6.26 3.73 18.86
CA ILE A 92 -6.43 3.58 17.40
C ILE A 92 -5.27 4.25 16.66
N ALA A 93 -4.77 5.39 17.14
CA ALA A 93 -3.62 6.06 16.55
C ALA A 93 -2.34 5.18 16.61
N VAL A 94 -2.13 4.47 17.71
CA VAL A 94 -1.03 3.49 17.83
C VAL A 94 -1.22 2.32 16.86
N LEU A 95 -2.44 1.79 16.75
CA LEU A 95 -2.77 0.72 15.80
C LEU A 95 -2.71 1.16 14.34
N ALA A 96 -2.80 2.46 14.07
CA ALA A 96 -2.71 3.02 12.73
C ALA A 96 -1.27 3.15 12.22
N ILE A 97 -0.24 3.08 13.08
CA ILE A 97 1.18 3.18 12.71
C ILE A 97 1.59 2.24 11.54
N PRO A 98 1.19 0.95 11.49
CA PRO A 98 1.53 0.07 10.36
C PRO A 98 0.72 0.33 9.08
N LEU A 99 -0.41 1.04 9.15
CA LEU A 99 -1.32 1.19 8.01
C LEU A 99 -0.72 1.92 6.80
N PRO A 100 0.06 3.01 6.95
CA PRO A 100 0.73 3.66 5.82
C PRO A 100 1.66 2.71 5.07
N PHE A 101 2.42 1.87 5.79
CA PHE A 101 3.31 0.88 5.18
C PHE A 101 2.51 -0.16 4.39
N LEU A 102 1.42 -0.66 4.98
CA LEU A 102 0.55 -1.62 4.30
C LEU A 102 -0.09 -1.00 3.04
N ALA A 103 -0.58 0.23 3.12
CA ALA A 103 -1.13 0.93 1.96
C ALA A 103 -0.09 1.11 0.84
N ASN A 104 1.16 1.43 1.20
CA ASN A 104 2.25 1.55 0.24
C ASN A 104 2.51 0.22 -0.50
N GLU A 105 2.66 -0.89 0.23
CA GLU A 105 2.88 -2.22 -0.37
C GLU A 105 1.71 -2.65 -1.26
N LEU A 106 0.46 -2.39 -0.83
CA LEU A 106 -0.73 -2.71 -1.62
C LEU A 106 -0.81 -1.86 -2.90
N GLY A 107 -0.38 -0.60 -2.85
CA GLY A 107 -0.28 0.27 -4.01
C GLY A 107 0.74 -0.22 -5.04
N TRP A 108 1.93 -0.59 -4.56
CA TRP A 108 2.95 -1.21 -5.41
C TRP A 108 2.48 -2.53 -6.01
N MET A 109 1.82 -3.38 -5.22
CA MET A 109 1.25 -4.63 -5.72
C MET A 109 0.20 -4.37 -6.80
N ALA A 110 -0.72 -3.43 -6.59
CA ALA A 110 -1.72 -3.07 -7.60
C ALA A 110 -1.09 -2.56 -8.89
N ALA A 111 -0.05 -1.70 -8.80
CA ALA A 111 0.65 -1.15 -9.95
C ALA A 111 1.47 -2.20 -10.71
N GLU A 112 2.27 -3.00 -9.99
CA GLU A 112 3.17 -3.99 -10.60
C GLU A 112 2.41 -5.20 -11.14
N CYS A 113 1.45 -5.74 -10.38
CA CYS A 113 0.61 -6.82 -10.86
C CYS A 113 -0.34 -6.34 -11.95
N GLY A 114 -0.80 -5.08 -11.91
CA GLY A 114 -1.64 -4.49 -12.95
C GLY A 114 -0.93 -4.28 -14.29
N ARG A 115 0.41 -4.18 -14.28
CA ARG A 115 1.24 -4.04 -15.48
C ARG A 115 1.50 -5.38 -16.19
N GLN A 116 1.31 -6.50 -15.51
CA GLN A 116 1.41 -7.83 -16.12
C GLN A 116 0.40 -7.96 -17.28
N PRO A 117 0.77 -8.59 -18.42
CA PRO A 117 2.00 -9.36 -18.66
C PRO A 117 3.18 -8.55 -19.21
N TRP A 118 3.12 -7.22 -19.16
CA TRP A 118 4.10 -6.35 -19.82
C TRP A 118 5.22 -5.91 -18.88
N VAL A 119 6.46 -5.89 -19.40
CA VAL A 119 7.56 -5.11 -18.79
C VAL A 119 7.51 -3.68 -19.32
N VAL A 120 7.48 -3.56 -20.65
CA VAL A 120 7.25 -2.30 -21.34
C VAL A 120 6.05 -2.50 -22.23
N TYR A 121 5.00 -1.72 -22.00
CA TYR A 121 3.72 -1.89 -22.66
C TYR A 121 3.87 -1.86 -24.18
N GLY A 122 3.39 -2.90 -24.86
CA GLY A 122 3.45 -3.04 -26.33
C GLY A 122 4.84 -3.34 -26.90
N ILE A 123 5.88 -3.46 -26.07
CA ILE A 123 7.27 -3.66 -26.53
C ILE A 123 7.84 -4.98 -25.99
N LEU A 124 7.78 -5.21 -24.68
CA LEU A 124 8.43 -6.36 -24.04
C LEU A 124 7.49 -7.04 -23.05
N ARG A 125 7.21 -8.33 -23.27
CA ARG A 125 6.47 -9.17 -22.32
C ARG A 125 7.39 -9.69 -21.22
N THR A 126 6.82 -9.96 -20.06
CA THR A 126 7.52 -10.49 -18.87
C THR A 126 8.11 -11.87 -19.08
N ALA A 127 7.43 -12.73 -19.86
CA ALA A 127 7.94 -14.04 -20.25
C ALA A 127 9.24 -13.95 -21.07
N ASP A 128 9.36 -12.92 -21.90
CA ASP A 128 10.52 -12.72 -22.79
C ASP A 128 11.67 -11.95 -22.10
N ALA A 129 11.41 -11.37 -20.93
CA ALA A 129 12.39 -10.58 -20.17
C ALA A 129 13.31 -11.43 -19.27
N VAL A 130 13.12 -12.75 -19.22
CA VAL A 130 13.93 -13.65 -18.38
C VAL A 130 15.29 -13.89 -19.04
N SER A 131 16.36 -13.79 -18.24
CA SER A 131 17.73 -14.01 -18.73
C SER A 131 17.93 -15.46 -19.20
N PRO A 132 18.38 -15.68 -20.45
CA PRO A 132 18.57 -17.03 -20.98
C PRO A 132 19.77 -17.77 -20.37
N THR A 133 20.69 -17.05 -19.72
CA THR A 133 21.93 -17.61 -19.16
C THR A 133 21.82 -17.99 -17.68
N ALA A 134 20.81 -17.51 -16.97
CA ALA A 134 20.62 -17.77 -15.54
C ALA A 134 19.96 -19.16 -15.34
N ARG A 135 20.69 -20.10 -14.73
CA ARG A 135 20.13 -21.41 -14.39
C ARG A 135 19.18 -21.26 -13.18
N ALA A 136 18.11 -22.06 -13.15
CA ALA A 136 17.13 -22.05 -12.06
C ALA A 136 17.76 -22.18 -10.66
N GLY A 137 18.82 -23.00 -10.52
CA GLY A 137 19.57 -23.14 -9.27
C GLY A 137 20.30 -21.87 -8.82
N GLN A 138 20.83 -21.07 -9.76
CA GLN A 138 21.48 -19.80 -9.45
C GLN A 138 20.45 -18.77 -8.98
N ILE A 139 19.28 -18.71 -9.63
CA ILE A 139 18.17 -17.83 -9.25
C ILE A 139 17.67 -18.19 -7.84
N LEU A 140 17.46 -19.48 -7.57
CA LEU A 140 17.03 -19.92 -6.24
C LEU A 140 18.07 -19.59 -5.17
N PHE A 141 19.35 -19.84 -5.46
CA PHE A 141 20.44 -19.51 -4.54
C PHE A 141 20.48 -18.01 -4.22
N THR A 142 20.39 -17.13 -5.22
CA THR A 142 20.40 -15.68 -4.98
C THR A 142 19.16 -15.22 -4.23
N ILE A 143 17.97 -15.76 -4.52
CA ILE A 143 16.75 -15.47 -3.75
C ILE A 143 16.97 -15.83 -2.28
N ILE A 144 17.44 -17.04 -1.97
CA ILE A 144 17.69 -17.48 -0.59
C ILE A 144 18.73 -16.58 0.07
N MET A 145 19.83 -16.30 -0.61
CA MET A 145 20.91 -15.44 -0.11
C MET A 145 20.40 -14.04 0.24
N PHE A 146 19.69 -13.37 -0.68
CA PHE A 146 19.14 -12.04 -0.43
C PHE A 146 18.04 -12.06 0.65
N SER A 147 17.20 -13.09 0.68
CA SER A 147 16.21 -13.25 1.76
C SER A 147 16.88 -13.36 3.14
N LEU A 148 17.96 -14.15 3.26
CA LEU A 148 18.70 -14.26 4.53
C LEU A 148 19.32 -12.93 4.93
N ILE A 149 19.93 -12.20 3.98
CA ILE A 149 20.50 -10.87 4.24
C ILE A 149 19.41 -9.91 4.75
N TYR A 150 18.24 -9.88 4.11
CA TYR A 150 17.14 -9.00 4.54
C TYR A 150 16.55 -9.40 5.90
N ILE A 151 16.49 -10.69 6.23
CA ILE A 151 16.07 -11.15 7.57
C ILE A 151 17.07 -10.67 8.63
N VAL A 152 18.37 -10.77 8.38
CA VAL A 152 19.41 -10.30 9.32
C VAL A 152 19.33 -8.79 9.50
N LEU A 153 19.18 -8.03 8.40
CA LEU A 153 19.01 -6.57 8.46
C LEU A 153 17.76 -6.17 9.23
N PHE A 154 16.64 -6.88 9.01
CA PHE A 154 15.41 -6.65 9.76
C PHE A 154 15.60 -6.93 11.26
N ALA A 155 16.28 -8.02 11.63
CA ALA A 155 16.58 -8.33 13.04
C ALA A 155 17.48 -7.26 13.69
N ALA A 156 18.49 -6.77 12.97
CA ALA A 156 19.35 -5.69 13.43
C ALA A 156 18.56 -4.38 13.63
N TRP A 157 17.66 -4.05 12.70
CA TRP A 157 16.78 -2.90 12.82
C TRP A 157 15.85 -2.98 14.05
N VAL A 158 15.21 -4.14 14.29
CA VAL A 158 14.39 -4.37 15.50
C VAL A 158 15.23 -4.26 16.77
N PHE A 159 16.46 -4.77 16.77
CA PHE A 159 17.39 -4.67 17.90
C PHE A 159 17.70 -3.20 18.22
N VAL A 160 18.04 -2.39 17.22
CA VAL A 160 18.33 -0.96 17.37
C VAL A 160 17.09 -0.20 17.87
N LEU A 161 15.92 -0.44 17.30
CA LEU A 161 14.68 0.19 17.76
C LEU A 161 14.36 -0.16 19.21
N ARG A 162 14.53 -1.43 19.61
CA ARG A 162 14.32 -1.84 21.00
C ARG A 162 15.31 -1.14 21.93
N GLN A 163 16.56 -0.97 21.53
CA GLN A 163 17.55 -0.25 22.31
C GLN A 163 17.19 1.24 22.45
N LEU A 164 16.71 1.87 21.37
CA LEU A 164 16.26 3.26 21.37
C LEU A 164 15.06 3.46 22.31
N PHE A 165 14.04 2.60 22.22
CA PHE A 165 12.86 2.69 23.09
C PHE A 165 13.18 2.42 24.56
N ARG A 166 14.15 1.54 24.86
CA ARG A 166 14.57 1.23 26.25
C ARG A 166 15.39 2.34 26.91
N ARG A 167 16.13 3.14 26.14
CA ARG A 167 16.89 4.28 26.68
C ARG A 167 15.96 5.42 27.13
N GLY A 168 14.72 5.46 26.62
CA GLY A 168 13.75 6.49 26.96
C GLY A 168 14.19 7.88 26.47
N LEU A 169 13.23 8.79 26.33
CA LEU A 169 13.50 10.20 25.99
C LEU A 169 14.29 10.97 27.08
N GLY A 170 14.77 10.31 28.13
CA GLY A 170 15.42 10.93 29.29
C GLY A 170 16.88 11.33 29.09
N ASP A 171 17.53 10.87 28.01
CA ASP A 171 18.93 11.19 27.70
C ASP A 171 19.07 12.31 26.64
N LEU A 172 17.98 12.99 26.27
CA LEU A 172 18.12 14.23 25.49
C LEU A 172 18.72 15.28 26.45
N PRO A 173 19.89 15.86 26.16
CA PRO A 173 20.40 16.96 26.97
C PRO A 173 19.31 18.03 27.05
N GLU A 174 18.91 18.42 28.26
CA GLU A 174 17.95 19.51 28.45
C GLU A 174 18.54 20.80 27.87
N THR A 175 18.35 21.04 26.58
CA THR A 175 18.54 22.35 25.98
C THR A 175 17.46 23.27 26.54
N GLY A 176 17.79 24.03 27.59
CA GLY A 176 17.03 25.22 27.96
C GLY A 176 16.69 25.46 29.42
N LYS A 177 17.36 24.86 30.42
CA LYS A 177 17.38 25.43 31.78
C LYS A 177 18.71 26.13 32.03
N GLU A 178 18.92 27.27 31.36
CA GLU A 178 19.86 28.26 31.89
C GLU A 178 19.31 28.73 33.24
N THR A 179 20.01 28.33 34.29
CA THR A 179 19.85 28.83 35.64
C THR A 179 20.17 30.31 35.65
N VAL A 180 19.14 31.16 35.66
CA VAL A 180 19.25 32.55 36.06
C VAL A 180 19.42 32.55 37.59
N TYR A 181 20.66 32.76 38.04
CA TYR A 181 20.98 33.21 39.39
C TYR A 181 20.74 34.71 39.51
#